data_AF-A0A226NPZ2-F1
#
_entry.id   AF-A0A226NPZ2-F1
#
_cell.length_a   1.000
_cell.length_b   1.000
_cell.length_c   1.000
_cell.angle_alpha   90.00
_cell.angle_beta   90.00
_cell.angle_gamma   90.00
#
_symmetry.space_group_name_H-M   'P 1'
#
loop_
_entity.id
_entity.type
_entity.pdbx_description
1 polymer ?
#
loop_
_entity_poly.entity_id
_entity_poly.type
_entity_poly.pdbx_seq_one_letter_code
_entity_poly.pdbx_strand_id
1 'polypeptide(L)'
;LRPKRTLRLVLWTGEEQGGIGAEQYYQLHKENISNFDIVMESDEGTFKPSGLAFTGNAKARDIVREIMALLLPINITEVYDAADGTDINFWMRDGVPGESTLQIKFLPYTVACQGEILQALAA
;
A
#
# COMPACT_ATOMS: atom_id res chain seq x y z
N LEU A 1 -20.68 11.29 -1.66
CA LEU A 1 -20.12 9.92 -1.61
C LEU A 1 -19.74 9.63 -0.17
N ARG A 2 -20.20 8.51 0.41
CA ARG A 2 -19.80 8.06 1.77
C ARG A 2 -19.23 6.65 1.63
N PRO A 3 -18.02 6.38 2.12
CA PRO A 3 -17.43 5.06 1.99
C PRO A 3 -18.22 4.04 2.81
N LYS A 4 -18.39 2.83 2.27
CA LYS A 4 -19.08 1.71 2.93
C LYS A 4 -18.22 1.04 4.01
N ARG A 5 -16.91 1.22 3.92
CA ARG A 5 -15.89 0.68 4.83
C ARG A 5 -15.11 1.84 5.42
N THR A 6 -14.47 1.59 6.56
CA THR A 6 -13.59 2.55 7.21
C THR A 6 -12.32 2.72 6.38
N LEU A 7 -11.95 3.96 6.09
CA LEU A 7 -10.63 4.28 5.56
C LEU A 7 -9.78 4.83 6.70
N ARG A 8 -8.61 4.25 6.94
CA ARG A 8 -7.63 4.75 7.90
C ARG A 8 -6.45 5.27 7.12
N LEU A 9 -6.07 6.51 7.42
CA LEU A 9 -4.86 7.16 6.94
C LEU A 9 -3.85 7.17 8.07
N VAL A 10 -2.67 6.58 7.87
CA VAL A 10 -1.60 6.61 8.87
C VAL A 10 -0.32 7.13 8.24
N LEU A 11 0.30 8.09 8.91
CA LEU A 11 1.64 8.61 8.60
C LEU A 11 2.60 8.02 9.63
N TRP A 12 3.58 7.25 9.19
CA TRP A 12 4.55 6.66 10.10
C TRP A 12 5.69 7.62 10.41
N THR A 13 6.37 7.30 11.49
CA THR A 13 7.61 7.92 11.90
C THR A 13 8.53 6.79 12.34
N GLY A 14 9.82 6.89 12.07
CA GLY A 14 10.74 5.82 12.47
C GLY A 14 10.90 4.71 11.43
N GLU A 15 10.41 4.88 10.20
CA GLU A 15 10.56 3.90 9.10
C GLU A 15 12.03 3.67 8.79
N GLU A 16 12.78 4.75 8.52
CA GLU A 16 14.20 4.69 8.15
C GLU A 16 15.11 4.17 9.28
N GLN A 17 14.59 4.13 10.52
CA GLN A 17 15.26 3.54 11.69
C GLN A 17 14.90 2.07 11.91
N GLY A 18 14.14 1.47 10.99
CA GLY A 18 13.74 0.05 11.01
C GLY A 18 12.24 -0.18 11.15
N GLY A 19 11.37 0.68 10.64
CA GLY A 19 9.92 0.47 10.65
C GLY A 19 9.26 0.65 12.02
N ILE A 20 9.87 1.42 12.93
CA ILE A 20 9.51 1.41 14.36
C ILE A 20 8.04 1.81 14.58
N GLY A 21 7.58 2.85 13.90
CA GLY A 21 6.20 3.33 14.02
C GLY A 21 5.18 2.32 13.52
N ALA A 22 5.42 1.74 12.33
CA ALA A 22 4.54 0.75 11.74
C ALA A 22 4.54 -0.56 12.53
N GLU A 23 5.70 -1.03 13.00
CA GLU A 23 5.81 -2.22 13.85
C GLU A 23 4.98 -2.02 15.13
N GLN A 24 5.17 -0.90 15.84
CA GLN A 24 4.42 -0.62 17.05
C GLN A 24 2.90 -0.62 16.79
N TYR A 25 2.46 0.00 15.70
CA TYR A 25 1.04 0.01 15.35
C TYR A 25 0.51 -1.37 15.02
N TYR A 26 1.25 -2.17 14.26
CA TYR A 26 0.90 -3.56 14.01
C TYR A 26 0.77 -4.35 15.32
N GLN A 27 1.71 -4.24 16.26
CA GLN A 27 1.62 -4.93 17.56
C GLN A 27 0.35 -4.57 18.33
N LEU A 28 -0.08 -3.31 18.27
CA LEU A 28 -1.28 -2.83 18.95
C LEU A 28 -2.60 -3.28 18.28
N HIS A 29 -2.58 -3.63 16.99
CA HIS A 29 -3.79 -3.84 16.20
C HIS A 29 -3.91 -5.24 15.57
N LYS A 30 -2.86 -6.06 15.61
CA LYS A 30 -2.84 -7.42 15.04
C LYS A 30 -3.89 -8.37 15.62
N GLU A 31 -4.36 -8.15 16.85
CA GLU A 31 -5.43 -8.98 17.43
C GLU A 31 -6.74 -8.88 16.63
N ASN A 32 -6.95 -7.75 15.94
CA ASN A 32 -8.12 -7.50 15.11
C ASN A 32 -7.78 -7.54 13.61
N ILE A 33 -6.80 -8.34 13.21
CA ILE A 33 -6.29 -8.38 11.84
C ILE A 33 -7.37 -8.76 10.80
N SER A 34 -8.36 -9.54 11.21
CA SER A 34 -9.50 -9.92 10.37
C SER A 34 -10.37 -8.73 9.94
N ASN A 35 -10.22 -7.58 10.60
CA ASN A 35 -10.97 -6.37 10.25
C ASN A 35 -10.30 -5.58 9.12
N PHE A 36 -9.09 -5.95 8.68
CA PHE A 36 -8.38 -5.29 7.59
C PHE A 36 -8.64 -6.02 6.27
N ASP A 37 -9.25 -5.33 5.31
CA ASP A 37 -9.53 -5.87 3.97
C ASP A 37 -8.31 -5.73 3.03
N ILE A 38 -7.56 -4.64 3.17
CA ILE A 38 -6.36 -4.33 2.39
C ILE A 38 -5.48 -3.32 3.14
N VAL A 39 -4.17 -3.47 2.98
CA VAL A 39 -3.17 -2.46 3.36
C VAL A 39 -2.42 -1.98 2.12
N MET A 40 -2.25 -0.67 1.98
CA MET A 40 -1.56 -0.07 0.85
C MET A 40 -0.48 0.90 1.32
N GLU A 41 0.75 0.74 0.83
CA GLU A 41 1.85 1.65 1.12
C GLU A 41 2.21 2.54 -0.08
N SER A 42 2.61 3.77 0.23
CA SER A 42 3.17 4.75 -0.70
C SER A 42 4.41 5.37 -0.07
N ASP A 43 5.52 4.64 -0.09
CA ASP A 43 6.82 5.06 0.47
C ASP A 43 7.65 5.85 -0.56
N GLU A 44 7.71 5.37 -1.81
CA GLU A 44 8.65 5.87 -2.84
C GLU A 44 8.39 7.31 -3.35
N GLY A 45 7.66 8.19 -2.65
CA GLY A 45 7.57 9.62 -2.98
C GLY A 45 6.71 10.00 -4.21
N THR A 46 6.97 11.18 -4.80
CA THR A 46 6.08 11.85 -5.77
C THR A 46 6.34 11.53 -7.25
N PHE A 47 7.02 10.43 -7.57
CA PHE A 47 7.36 10.14 -8.96
C PHE A 47 6.16 9.61 -9.76
N LYS A 48 6.42 9.25 -11.02
CA LYS A 48 5.40 8.76 -11.96
C LYS A 48 5.26 7.24 -11.83
N PRO A 49 4.23 6.71 -11.14
CA PRO A 49 4.02 5.28 -11.03
C PRO A 49 3.70 4.68 -12.40
N SER A 50 4.21 3.46 -12.66
CA SER A 50 3.82 2.66 -13.83
C SER A 50 2.66 1.71 -13.52
N GLY A 51 2.52 1.34 -12.24
CA GLY A 51 1.56 0.35 -11.82
C GLY A 51 1.44 0.21 -10.30
N LEU A 52 0.68 -0.81 -9.90
CA LEU A 52 0.51 -1.22 -8.51
C LEU A 52 1.01 -2.66 -8.37
N ALA A 53 1.87 -2.92 -7.40
CA ALA A 53 2.18 -4.28 -6.98
C ALA A 53 1.11 -4.75 -6.01
N PHE A 54 0.66 -6.00 -6.16
CA PHE A 54 -0.40 -6.56 -5.32
C PHE A 54 -0.03 -7.95 -4.81
N THR A 55 -0.29 -8.18 -3.52
CA THR A 55 -0.22 -9.48 -2.84
C THR A 55 -1.59 -9.84 -2.29
N GLY A 56 -2.14 -10.97 -2.73
CA GLY A 56 -3.46 -11.43 -2.29
C GLY A 56 -4.00 -12.54 -3.18
N ASN A 57 -5.26 -12.93 -2.96
CA ASN A 57 -5.89 -13.97 -3.76
C ASN A 57 -6.24 -13.50 -5.19
N ALA A 58 -6.47 -14.45 -6.10
CA ALA A 58 -6.73 -14.16 -7.51
C ALA A 58 -7.98 -13.28 -7.73
N LYS A 59 -9.05 -13.50 -6.94
CA LYS A 59 -10.28 -12.70 -7.06
C LYS A 59 -10.05 -11.24 -6.69
N ALA A 60 -9.28 -10.99 -5.63
CA ALA A 60 -8.90 -9.63 -5.23
C ALA A 60 -8.01 -8.96 -6.29
N ARG A 61 -7.09 -9.72 -6.90
CA ARG A 61 -6.27 -9.23 -8.01
C ARG A 61 -7.11 -8.80 -9.22
N ASP A 62 -8.17 -9.55 -9.55
CA ASP A 62 -9.06 -9.18 -10.65
C ASP A 62 -9.81 -7.87 -10.36
N ILE A 63 -10.22 -7.64 -9.10
CA ILE A 63 -10.80 -6.35 -8.68
C ILE A 63 -9.79 -5.21 -8.84
N VAL A 64 -8.53 -5.42 -8.43
CA VAL A 64 -7.47 -4.41 -8.61
C VAL A 64 -7.27 -4.09 -10.10
N ARG A 65 -7.29 -5.09 -10.98
CA ARG A 65 -7.21 -4.87 -12.45
C ARG A 65 -8.37 -4.05 -12.99
N GLU A 66 -9.60 -4.28 -12.51
CA GLU A 66 -10.76 -3.47 -12.88
C GLU A 66 -10.61 -2.02 -12.42
N ILE A 67 -10.09 -1.80 -11.21
CA ILE A 67 -9.80 -0.45 -10.70
C ILE A 67 -8.72 0.23 -11.54
N MET A 68 -7.68 -0.49 -11.92
CA MET A 68 -6.60 0.02 -12.77
C MET A 68 -7.06 0.48 -14.15
N ALA A 69 -8.15 -0.09 -14.69
CA ALA A 69 -8.75 0.40 -15.92
C ALA A 69 -9.23 1.86 -15.81
N LEU A 70 -9.56 2.32 -14.61
CA LEU A 70 -9.92 3.73 -14.35
C LEU A 70 -8.70 4.66 -14.38
N LEU A 71 -7.49 4.13 -14.21
CA LEU A 71 -6.23 4.87 -14.20
C LEU A 71 -5.54 4.93 -15.58
N LEU A 72 -6.15 4.33 -16.61
CA LEU A 72 -5.66 4.42 -18.00
C LEU A 72 -5.39 5.86 -18.47
N PRO A 73 -6.22 6.89 -18.15
CA PRO A 73 -5.96 8.26 -18.60
C PRO A 73 -4.66 8.87 -18.07
N ILE A 74 -4.13 8.35 -16.95
CA ILE A 74 -2.87 8.80 -16.36
C ILE A 74 -1.71 7.81 -16.62
N ASN A 75 -1.94 6.83 -17.51
CA ASN A 75 -0.94 5.86 -17.98
C ASN A 75 -0.35 4.99 -16.86
N ILE A 76 -1.13 4.70 -15.82
CA ILE A 76 -0.84 3.68 -14.83
C ILE A 76 -1.62 2.44 -15.27
N THR A 77 -0.92 1.41 -15.75
CA THR A 77 -1.56 0.33 -16.51
C THR A 77 -1.19 -1.07 -16.04
N GLU A 78 -0.17 -1.19 -15.19
CA GLU A 78 0.38 -2.49 -14.82
C GLU A 78 -0.02 -2.90 -13.40
N VAL A 79 -0.35 -4.18 -13.24
CA VAL A 79 -0.50 -4.81 -11.92
C VAL A 79 0.61 -5.83 -11.79
N TYR A 80 1.55 -5.57 -10.90
CA TYR A 80 2.69 -6.44 -10.65
C TYR A 80 2.36 -7.50 -9.59
N ASP A 81 3.15 -8.55 -9.59
CA ASP A 81 3.10 -9.58 -8.56
C ASP A 81 3.94 -9.14 -7.35
N ALA A 82 3.50 -9.59 -6.17
CA ALA A 82 4.15 -9.35 -4.88
C ALA A 82 4.32 -7.86 -4.55
N ALA A 83 3.33 -7.30 -3.85
CA ALA A 83 3.51 -6.07 -3.09
C ALA A 83 4.63 -6.25 -2.06
N ASP A 84 5.39 -5.18 -1.87
CA ASP A 84 6.47 -5.04 -0.89
C ASP A 84 6.38 -3.65 -0.24
N GLY A 85 6.88 -3.54 0.97
CA GLY A 85 6.82 -2.30 1.76
C GLY A 85 7.12 -2.53 3.23
N THR A 86 8.00 -1.71 3.81
CA THR A 86 8.47 -1.86 5.19
C THR A 86 7.33 -1.84 6.19
N ASP A 87 6.36 -0.95 6.00
CA ASP A 87 5.29 -0.69 6.95
C ASP A 87 4.12 -1.67 6.83
N ILE A 88 3.99 -2.31 5.65
CA ILE A 88 2.90 -3.24 5.34
C ILE A 88 3.28 -4.73 5.41
N ASN A 89 4.57 -5.05 5.45
CA ASN A 89 5.05 -6.44 5.42
C ASN A 89 4.49 -7.30 6.56
N PHE A 90 4.44 -6.77 7.78
CA PHE A 90 3.90 -7.49 8.95
C PHE A 90 2.46 -7.95 8.74
N TRP A 91 1.64 -7.13 8.07
CA TRP A 91 0.24 -7.42 7.78
C TRP A 91 0.10 -8.46 6.68
N MET A 92 0.90 -8.35 5.62
CA MET A 92 0.92 -9.32 4.52
C MET A 92 1.35 -10.71 4.99
N ARG A 93 2.37 -10.78 5.86
CA ARG A 93 2.82 -12.03 6.48
C ARG A 93 1.71 -12.75 7.23
N ASP A 94 0.81 -11.99 7.84
CA ASP A 94 -0.30 -12.51 8.63
C ASP A 94 -1.61 -12.64 7.81
N GLY A 95 -1.54 -12.48 6.49
CA GLY A 95 -2.60 -12.83 5.55
C GLY A 95 -3.49 -11.69 5.08
N VAL A 96 -3.20 -10.43 5.46
CA VAL A 96 -3.92 -9.28 4.90
C VAL A 96 -3.41 -9.01 3.49
N PRO A 97 -4.29 -8.85 2.48
CA PRO A 97 -3.87 -8.42 1.16
C PRO A 97 -3.11 -7.09 1.20
N GLY A 98 -2.00 -7.01 0.48
CA GLY A 98 -1.15 -5.83 0.43
C GLY A 98 -1.04 -5.26 -0.96
N GLU A 99 -0.86 -3.95 -1.03
CA GLU A 99 -0.64 -3.21 -2.27
C GLU A 99 0.49 -2.19 -2.06
N SER A 100 1.35 -2.00 -3.06
CA SER A 100 2.32 -0.92 -3.04
C SER A 100 2.46 -0.28 -4.42
N THR A 101 2.74 1.03 -4.43
CA THR A 101 2.96 1.75 -5.68
C THR A 101 4.30 1.35 -6.28
N LEU A 102 4.29 0.91 -7.54
CA LEU A 102 5.53 0.52 -8.23
C LEU A 102 5.89 1.59 -9.27
N GLN A 103 7.12 2.08 -9.17
CA GLN A 103 7.65 3.13 -10.03
C GLN A 103 8.80 2.61 -10.90
N ILE A 104 8.92 3.15 -12.12
CA ILE A 104 10.14 2.96 -12.93
C ILE A 104 11.16 4.01 -12.50
N LYS A 105 12.20 3.59 -11.77
CA LYS A 105 13.34 4.40 -11.30
C LYS A 105 14.21 4.89 -12.47
N PHE A 106 13.75 5.87 -13.24
CA PHE A 106 14.55 6.54 -14.26
C PHE A 106 14.66 8.05 -14.05
N LEU A 107 14.90 8.56 -12.83
CA LEU A 107 15.52 9.88 -12.67
C LEU A 107 16.42 9.92 -11.42
N PRO A 108 17.75 10.15 -11.55
CA PRO A 108 18.71 9.98 -10.45
C PRO A 108 18.78 11.12 -9.42
N TYR A 109 17.90 12.13 -9.46
CA TYR A 109 18.07 13.32 -8.60
C TYR A 109 16.74 13.97 -8.22
N THR A 110 16.04 13.45 -7.20
CA THR A 110 15.10 14.27 -6.40
C THR A 110 14.96 13.64 -5.02
N VAL A 111 15.30 14.40 -3.96
CA VAL A 111 14.98 14.05 -2.58
C VAL A 111 13.50 14.39 -2.37
N ALA A 112 12.66 13.39 -2.15
CA ALA A 112 11.28 13.58 -1.73
C ALA A 112 11.23 13.56 -0.19
N CYS A 113 10.51 14.50 0.42
CA CYS A 113 10.07 14.33 1.81
C CYS A 113 9.04 13.19 1.84
N GLN A 114 9.38 12.06 2.45
CA GLN A 114 8.43 10.97 2.76
C GLN A 114 7.34 11.51 3.69
N GLY A 115 6.12 11.58 3.18
CA GLY A 115 4.91 11.58 3.99
C GLY A 115 4.20 10.27 3.66
N GLU A 116 4.43 9.23 4.45
CA GLU A 116 3.86 7.91 4.21
C GLU A 116 2.35 7.96 4.43
N ILE A 117 1.59 7.38 3.51
CA ILE A 117 0.14 7.33 3.60
C ILE A 117 -0.26 5.87 3.49
N LEU A 118 -0.53 5.24 4.64
CA LEU A 118 -1.22 3.96 4.65
C LEU A 118 -2.71 4.21 4.47
N GLN A 119 -3.32 3.68 3.41
CA GLN A 119 -4.77 3.52 3.33
C GLN A 119 -5.15 2.11 3.76
N ALA A 120 -5.55 1.94 5.01
CA ALA A 120 -6.10 0.68 5.49
C ALA A 120 -7.63 0.74 5.39
N LEU A 121 -8.20 -0.19 4.62
CA LEU A 121 -9.65 -0.34 4.53
C LEU A 121 -10.09 -1.38 5.56
N ALA A 122 -10.90 -0.95 6.53
CA ALA A 122 -11.41 -1.80 7.59
C ALA A 122 -12.94 -1.89 7.59
N ALA A 123 -13.49 -3.08 7.81
CA ALA A 123 -14.93 -3.30 7.93
C ALA A 123 -15.49 -2.70 9.23
#